data_AF-A0A497KVT4-F1
#
_entry.id   AF-A0A497KVT4-F1
#
_cell.length_a   1.000
_cell.length_b   1.000
_cell.length_c   1.000
_cell.angle_alpha   90.00
_cell.angle_beta   90.00
_cell.angle_gamma   90.00
#
_symmetry.space_group_name_H-M   'P 1'
#
loop_
_entity.id
_entity.type
_entity.pdbx_description
1 polymer ?
#
loop_
_entity_poly.entity_id
_entity_poly.type
_entity_poly.pdbx_seq_one_letter_code
_entity_poly.pdbx_strand_id
1 'polypeptide(L)'
;NTGYTSVTSVSLNIAIPEDWESSVTPVQVDSLKPRESFSFNVVIKVPEDTVAGDYLITLTGLSDQVESDEVQVRITVTAPTSWGLIGIGLAVVMVIALVLIFMKFKRR
;
A
#
# COMPACT_ATOMS: atom_id res chain seq x y z
N ASN A 1 6.37 22.15 12.78
CA ASN A 1 7.40 23.21 12.60
C ASN A 1 8.26 23.28 13.85
N THR A 2 9.42 22.65 13.82
CA THR A 2 10.41 22.65 14.93
C THR A 2 11.35 23.86 14.89
N GLY A 3 11.09 24.86 14.05
CA GLY A 3 11.83 26.10 13.98
C GLY A 3 11.30 27.19 14.92
N TYR A 4 11.75 28.43 14.67
CA TYR A 4 11.37 29.63 15.42
C TYR A 4 10.58 30.65 14.59
N THR A 5 10.47 30.41 13.28
CA THR A 5 9.74 31.28 12.33
C THR A 5 8.61 30.48 11.71
N SER A 6 7.51 31.15 11.37
CA SER A 6 6.41 30.54 10.61
C SER A 6 6.88 30.11 9.22
N VAL A 7 6.39 28.97 8.75
CA VAL A 7 6.53 28.53 7.35
C VAL A 7 5.20 28.65 6.63
N THR A 8 5.23 28.81 5.31
CA THR A 8 4.04 28.96 4.47
C THR A 8 3.99 27.90 3.40
N SER A 9 2.78 27.71 2.83
CA SER A 9 2.59 26.83 1.67
C SER A 9 3.02 25.40 1.93
N VAL A 10 2.79 24.90 3.15
CA VAL A 10 3.29 23.60 3.60
C VAL A 10 2.55 22.48 2.88
N SER A 11 3.29 21.60 2.22
CA SER A 11 2.75 20.44 1.49
C SER A 11 3.60 19.21 1.75
N LEU A 12 3.15 18.06 1.26
CA LEU A 12 3.84 16.79 1.42
C LEU A 12 4.18 16.21 0.05
N ASN A 13 5.47 15.99 -0.19
CA ASN A 13 5.96 15.25 -1.34
C ASN A 13 6.13 13.78 -0.96
N ILE A 14 5.74 12.88 -1.86
CA ILE A 14 5.79 11.43 -1.64
C ILE A 14 6.41 10.78 -2.87
N ALA A 15 7.61 10.24 -2.70
CA ALA A 15 8.26 9.40 -3.68
C ALA A 15 7.78 7.95 -3.51
N ILE A 16 7.03 7.47 -4.50
CA ILE A 16 6.51 6.11 -4.59
C ILE A 16 7.08 5.41 -5.83
N PRO A 17 7.05 4.07 -5.89
CA PRO A 17 7.41 3.32 -7.10
C PRO A 17 6.65 3.78 -8.35
N GLU A 18 7.23 3.52 -9.52
CA GLU A 18 6.57 3.74 -10.80
C GLU A 18 5.23 2.98 -10.85
N ASP A 19 4.24 3.57 -11.53
CA ASP A 19 2.86 3.06 -11.68
C ASP A 19 1.99 3.05 -10.41
N TRP A 20 2.50 3.46 -9.24
CA TRP A 20 1.68 3.61 -8.04
C TRP A 20 0.96 4.96 -8.05
N GLU A 21 -0.26 5.01 -7.50
CA GLU A 21 -0.98 6.27 -7.29
C GLU A 21 -0.91 6.68 -5.82
N SER A 22 -0.74 7.98 -5.57
CA SER A 22 -0.95 8.54 -4.23
C SER A 22 -1.84 9.76 -4.26
N SER A 23 -2.58 9.97 -3.17
CA SER A 23 -3.31 11.20 -2.91
C SER A 23 -3.06 11.70 -1.49
N VAL A 24 -2.92 13.02 -1.35
CA VAL A 24 -2.67 13.69 -0.09
C VAL A 24 -3.80 14.66 0.21
N THR A 25 -4.32 14.64 1.43
CA THR A 25 -5.38 15.55 1.88
C THR A 25 -5.04 16.14 3.24
N PRO A 26 -5.04 17.49 3.39
CA PRO A 26 -5.19 18.49 2.34
C PRO A 26 -3.97 18.50 1.40
N VAL A 27 -4.10 19.12 0.23
CA VAL A 27 -2.97 19.27 -0.71
C VAL A 27 -1.91 20.24 -0.14
N GLN A 28 -2.36 21.24 0.62
CA GLN A 28 -1.50 22.27 1.19
C GLN A 28 -2.11 22.84 2.47
N VAL A 29 -1.25 23.38 3.33
CA VAL A 29 -1.57 24.16 4.52
C VAL A 29 -0.93 25.53 4.39
N ASP A 30 -1.72 26.59 4.49
CA ASP A 30 -1.28 27.96 4.18
C ASP A 30 -0.11 28.43 5.05
N SER A 31 -0.15 28.12 6.35
CA SER A 31 0.93 28.46 7.27
C SER A 31 0.97 27.55 8.48
N LEU A 32 2.18 27.32 8.99
CA LEU A 32 2.46 26.60 10.22
C LEU A 32 3.33 27.47 11.14
N LYS A 33 2.79 27.88 12.29
CA LYS A 33 3.49 28.70 13.29
C LYS A 33 4.64 27.92 13.93
N PRO A 34 5.58 28.60 14.61
CA PRO A 34 6.59 27.92 15.41
C PRO A 34 5.95 26.96 16.40
N ARG A 35 6.48 25.74 16.48
CA ARG A 35 6.00 24.64 17.35
C ARG A 35 4.62 24.08 17.01
N GLU A 36 3.96 24.57 15.97
CA GLU A 36 2.71 24.00 15.48
C GLU A 36 2.97 22.72 14.70
N SER A 37 1.96 21.84 14.66
CA SER A 37 1.97 20.59 13.90
C SER A 37 0.63 20.44 13.19
N PHE A 38 0.66 19.83 12.00
CA PHE A 38 -0.52 19.52 11.21
C PHE A 38 -0.37 18.12 10.62
N SER A 39 -1.49 17.42 10.44
CA SER A 39 -1.52 16.05 9.94
C SER A 39 -2.09 15.99 8.53
N PHE A 40 -1.35 15.37 7.62
CA PHE A 40 -1.83 15.04 6.29
C PHE A 40 -2.34 13.60 6.26
N ASN A 41 -3.45 13.37 5.56
CA ASN A 41 -3.90 12.03 5.20
C ASN A 41 -3.32 11.66 3.85
N VAL A 42 -2.67 10.50 3.80
CA VAL A 42 -2.06 9.95 2.59
C VAL A 42 -2.75 8.64 2.24
N VAL A 43 -3.23 8.53 1.02
CA VAL A 43 -3.76 7.29 0.46
C VAL A 43 -2.83 6.85 -0.66
N ILE A 44 -2.37 5.60 -0.62
CA ILE A 44 -1.54 5.00 -1.64
C ILE A 44 -2.32 3.84 -2.23
N LYS A 45 -2.49 3.83 -3.54
CA LYS A 45 -3.07 2.71 -4.27
C LYS A 45 -1.97 1.94 -4.95
N VAL A 46 -1.90 0.66 -4.62
CA VAL A 46 -0.96 -0.29 -5.18
C VAL A 46 -1.64 -0.99 -6.37
N PRO A 47 -0.99 -1.05 -7.55
CA PRO A 47 -1.49 -1.82 -8.69
C PRO A 47 -1.72 -3.31 -8.35
N GLU A 48 -2.75 -3.92 -8.94
CA GLU A 48 -3.12 -5.32 -8.65
C GLU A 48 -2.05 -6.34 -9.04
N ASP A 49 -1.21 -6.00 -10.02
CA ASP A 49 -0.11 -6.80 -10.54
C ASP A 49 1.24 -6.51 -9.83
N THR A 50 1.23 -5.68 -8.79
CA THR A 50 2.42 -5.42 -7.98
C THR A 50 2.95 -6.70 -7.37
N VAL A 51 4.25 -6.95 -7.58
CA VAL A 51 4.94 -8.10 -7.02
C VAL A 51 4.93 -8.03 -5.49
N ALA A 52 4.60 -9.15 -4.83
CA ALA A 52 4.66 -9.23 -3.38
C ALA A 52 6.10 -8.97 -2.89
N GLY A 53 6.25 -8.06 -1.92
CA GLY A 53 7.56 -7.61 -1.46
C GLY A 53 7.49 -6.39 -0.56
N ASP A 54 8.66 -5.97 -0.09
CA ASP A 54 8.83 -4.75 0.70
C ASP A 54 9.23 -3.59 -0.22
N TYR A 55 8.50 -2.48 -0.10
CA TYR A 55 8.74 -1.23 -0.81
C TYR A 55 9.02 -0.12 0.20
N LEU A 56 10.00 0.73 -0.10
CA LEU A 56 10.26 1.94 0.68
C LEU A 56 9.67 3.12 -0.05
N ILE A 57 8.79 3.85 0.62
CA ILE A 57 8.30 5.15 0.17
C ILE A 57 9.02 6.24 0.95
N THR A 58 9.33 7.36 0.29
CA THR A 58 10.00 8.48 0.95
C THR A 58 9.04 9.66 1.02
N LEU A 59 8.86 10.22 2.21
CA LEU A 59 8.03 11.39 2.45
C LEU A 59 8.92 12.58 2.81
N THR A 60 8.64 13.73 2.20
CA THR A 60 9.35 14.98 2.45
C THR A 60 8.33 16.09 2.63
N GLY A 61 8.40 16.82 3.74
CA GLY A 61 7.62 18.04 3.94
C GLY A 61 8.24 19.18 3.15
N LEU A 62 7.44 19.87 2.35
CA LEU A 62 7.85 21.04 1.57
C LEU A 62 7.19 22.30 2.09
N SER A 63 7.87 23.43 2.00
CA SER A 63 7.34 24.77 2.25
C SER A 63 8.06 25.78 1.36
N ASP A 64 7.60 27.04 1.33
CA ASP A 64 8.28 28.08 0.55
C ASP A 64 9.68 28.42 1.08
N GLN A 65 9.98 28.09 2.34
CA GLN A 65 11.21 28.49 3.02
C GLN A 65 12.20 27.33 3.21
N VAL A 66 11.72 26.11 3.39
CA VAL A 66 12.54 24.97 3.80
C VAL A 66 11.89 23.64 3.45
N GLU A 67 12.72 22.63 3.22
CA GLU A 67 12.32 21.23 3.09
C GLU A 67 12.68 20.48 4.39
N SER A 68 11.84 19.54 4.80
CA SER A 68 12.14 18.69 5.96
C SER A 68 13.17 17.61 5.60
N ASP A 69 13.72 16.98 6.63
CA ASP A 69 14.41 15.70 6.44
C ASP A 69 13.48 14.67 5.80
N GLU A 70 14.06 13.77 5.02
CA GLU A 70 13.36 12.64 4.41
C GLU A 70 12.97 11.59 5.46
N VAL A 71 11.74 11.10 5.37
CA VAL A 71 11.26 9.98 6.18
C VAL A 71 10.92 8.81 5.27
N GLN A 72 11.55 7.66 5.52
CA GLN A 72 11.28 6.44 4.78
C GLN A 72 10.29 5.55 5.54
N VAL A 73 9.22 5.14 4.85
CA VAL A 73 8.22 4.21 5.37
C VAL A 73 8.26 2.94 4.55
N ARG A 74 8.29 1.79 5.23
CA ARG A 74 8.23 0.48 4.59
C ARG A 74 6.79 0.02 4.45
N ILE A 75 6.42 -0.39 3.24
CA ILE A 75 5.14 -0.98 2.89
C ILE A 75 5.39 -2.40 2.40
N THR A 76 4.70 -3.37 2.99
CA THR A 76 4.76 -4.77 2.54
C THR A 76 3.52 -5.09 1.70
N VAL A 77 3.74 -5.35 0.41
CA VAL A 77 2.71 -5.79 -0.53
C VAL A 77 2.58 -7.30 -0.46
N THR A 78 1.35 -7.79 -0.27
CA THR A 78 1.06 -9.23 -0.13
C THR A 78 0.19 -9.69 -1.29
N ALA A 79 0.53 -10.85 -1.87
CA ALA A 79 -0.27 -11.47 -2.91
C ALA A 79 -1.60 -12.02 -2.35
N PRO A 80 -2.69 -11.99 -3.13
CA PRO A 80 -3.97 -12.53 -2.67
C PRO A 80 -3.94 -14.06 -2.53
N THR A 81 -4.30 -14.58 -1.35
CA THR A 81 -4.38 -16.03 -1.06
C THR A 81 -5.59 -16.72 -1.71
N SER A 82 -6.51 -15.96 -2.31
CA SER A 82 -7.78 -16.47 -2.87
C SER A 82 -7.57 -17.57 -3.92
N TRP A 83 -6.56 -17.43 -4.79
CA TRP A 83 -6.26 -18.44 -5.82
C TRP A 83 -5.83 -19.78 -5.23
N GLY A 84 -5.10 -19.76 -4.11
CA GLY A 84 -4.70 -20.98 -3.40
C GLY A 84 -5.90 -21.77 -2.89
N LEU A 85 -6.90 -21.09 -2.33
CA LEU A 85 -8.14 -21.73 -1.85
C LEU A 85 -8.95 -22.35 -2.98
N ILE A 86 -9.05 -21.66 -4.12
CA ILE A 86 -9.75 -22.17 -5.31
C ILE A 86 -9.07 -23.44 -5.82
N GLY A 87 -7.74 -23.43 -5.90
CA GLY A 87 -6.96 -24.60 -6.32
C GLY A 87 -7.15 -25.81 -5.41
N ILE A 88 -7.13 -25.60 -4.09
CA ILE A 88 -7.39 -26.67 -3.11
C ILE A 88 -8.81 -27.22 -3.27
N GLY A 89 -9.81 -26.35 -3.41
CA GLY A 89 -11.20 -26.76 -3.63
C GLY A 89 -11.36 -27.64 -4.88
N LEU A 90 -10.74 -27.25 -5.99
CA LEU A 90 -10.78 -28.03 -7.23
C LEU A 90 -10.10 -29.40 -7.08
N ALA A 91 -8.95 -29.46 -6.40
CA ALA A 91 -8.25 -30.71 -6.14
C ALA A 91 -9.12 -31.69 -5.32
N VAL A 92 -9.78 -31.21 -4.27
CA VAL A 92 -10.69 -32.03 -3.46
C VAL A 92 -11.86 -32.57 -4.29
N VAL A 93 -12.46 -31.74 -5.15
CA VAL A 93 -13.53 -32.16 -6.06
C VAL A 93 -13.06 -33.27 -7.00
N MET A 94 -11.86 -33.14 -7.57
CA MET A 94 -11.28 -34.16 -8.45
C MET A 94 -11.04 -35.49 -7.72
N VAL A 95 -10.52 -35.43 -6.49
CA VAL A 95 -10.31 -36.63 -5.65
C VAL A 95 -11.64 -37.32 -5.35
N ILE A 96 -12.67 -36.58 -4.95
CA ILE A 96 -14.02 -37.12 -4.69
C ILE A 96 -14.59 -37.77 -5.96
N ALA A 97 -14.49 -37.09 -7.10
CA ALA A 97 -14.97 -37.61 -8.38
C ALA A 97 -14.30 -38.94 -8.75
N LEU A 98 -12.97 -39.02 -8.62
CA LEU A 98 -12.23 -40.26 -8.87
C LEU A 98 -12.66 -41.39 -7.93
N VAL A 99 -12.80 -41.12 -6.63
CA VAL A 99 -13.28 -42.12 -5.64
C VAL A 99 -14.67 -42.64 -6.02
N LEU A 100 -15.60 -41.76 -6.36
CA LEU A 100 -16.96 -42.13 -6.77
C LEU A 100 -16.97 -42.98 -8.06
N ILE A 101 -16.13 -42.64 -9.04
CA ILE A 101 -15.96 -43.42 -10.27
C ILE A 101 -15.43 -44.82 -9.94
N PHE A 102 -14.35 -44.93 -9.15
CA PHE A 102 -13.80 -46.22 -8.75
C PHE A 102 -14.83 -47.08 -8.00
N MET A 103 -15.58 -46.49 -7.07
CA MET A 103 -16.66 -47.20 -6.36
C MET A 103 -17.76 -47.68 -7.31
N LYS A 104 -18.11 -46.89 -8.33
CA LYS A 104 -19.16 -47.22 -9.31
C LYS A 104 -18.74 -48.35 -10.26
N PHE A 105 -17.47 -48.36 -10.70
CA PHE A 105 -16.98 -49.34 -11.69
C PHE A 105 -16.37 -50.61 -11.10
N LYS A 106 -16.04 -50.66 -9.80
CA LYS A 106 -15.56 -51.87 -9.11
C LYS A 106 -16.63 -52.98 -8.94
N ARG A 107 -17.91 -52.72 -9.22
CA ARG A 107 -19.02 -53.70 -9.08
C ARG A 107 -19.30 -54.54 -10.35
N ARG A 108 -18.27 -54.87 -11.14
CA ARG A 108 -18.31 -55.97 -12.13
C ARG A 108 -17.02 -56.76 -12.07
#